data_AF-A0A1G7V3G9-F1
#
_entry.id   AF-A0A1G7V3G9-F1
#
_cell.length_a   1.000
_cell.length_b   1.000
_cell.length_c   1.000
_cell.angle_alpha   90.00
_cell.angle_beta   90.00
_cell.angle_gamma   90.00
#
_symmetry.space_group_name_H-M   'P 1'
#
loop_
_entity.id
_entity.type
_entity.pdbx_description
1 polymer ?
#
loop_
_entity_poly.entity_id
_entity_poly.type
_entity_poly.pdbx_seq_one_letter_code
_entity_poly.pdbx_strand_id
1 'polypeptide(L)'
;MTETTDFFDLKSPRALFLLLKQVEKRFGEKKNKRVEDLLLLVFGFTHLREWIAPGYSPKKKPHTPEEQFYCEIFEFPEFKILQQLCNQSKHMATSSSVRGAIHGSTLDEWEDLDSVQSMDCGPVLAYFIDGKNIEDVISAVRHFYERNWFELVKGDSSS
;
A
#
# COMPACT_ATOMS: atom_id res chain seq x y z
N MET A 1 12.99 -13.19 -15.42
CA MET A 1 13.37 -11.83 -15.83
C MET A 1 12.39 -10.89 -15.14
N THR A 2 12.88 -9.99 -14.29
CA THR A 2 12.06 -8.95 -13.68
C THR A 2 11.92 -7.83 -14.70
N GLU A 3 10.77 -7.73 -15.36
CA GLU A 3 10.43 -6.55 -16.14
C GLU A 3 10.43 -5.34 -15.18
N THR A 4 11.37 -4.44 -15.38
CA THR A 4 11.37 -3.14 -14.72
C THR A 4 10.28 -2.31 -15.37
N THR A 5 9.16 -2.13 -14.68
CA THR A 5 8.09 -1.23 -15.11
C THR A 5 8.61 0.21 -15.02
N ASP A 6 8.82 0.87 -16.16
CA ASP A 6 9.10 2.31 -16.17
C ASP A 6 7.86 3.08 -15.72
N PHE A 7 8.06 4.25 -15.10
CA PHE A 7 6.98 5.09 -14.61
C PHE A 7 6.00 5.49 -15.73
N PHE A 8 6.53 5.78 -16.93
CA PHE A 8 5.70 6.12 -18.10
C PHE A 8 4.94 4.91 -18.70
N ASP A 9 5.23 3.69 -18.25
CA ASP A 9 4.57 2.47 -18.69
C ASP A 9 3.49 1.97 -17.72
N LEU A 10 3.21 2.70 -16.65
CA LEU A 10 2.07 2.46 -15.76
C LEU A 10 0.74 2.85 -16.42
N LYS A 11 0.32 2.04 -17.40
CA LYS A 11 -0.85 2.30 -18.27
C LYS A 11 -2.10 1.48 -17.90
N SER A 12 -2.03 0.68 -16.83
CA SER A 12 -3.18 -0.13 -16.39
C SER A 12 -3.19 -0.34 -14.87
N PRO A 13 -4.36 -0.63 -14.27
CA PRO A 13 -4.45 -1.01 -12.86
C PRO A 13 -3.59 -2.23 -12.54
N ARG A 14 -3.50 -3.19 -13.46
CA ARG A 14 -2.67 -4.38 -13.31
C ARG A 14 -1.19 -4.04 -13.21
N ALA A 15 -0.69 -3.12 -14.04
CA ALA A 15 0.70 -2.68 -14.00
C ALA A 15 1.04 -2.00 -12.66
N LEU A 16 0.16 -1.11 -12.18
CA LEU A 16 0.33 -0.49 -10.86
C LEU A 16 0.31 -1.54 -9.74
N PHE A 17 -0.64 -2.49 -9.78
CA PHE A 17 -0.71 -3.56 -8.80
C PHE A 17 0.58 -4.41 -8.76
N LEU A 18 1.12 -4.79 -9.91
CA LEU A 18 2.37 -5.55 -9.98
C LEU A 18 3.57 -4.76 -9.43
N LEU A 19 3.65 -3.45 -9.71
CA LEU A 19 4.65 -2.57 -9.10
C LEU A 19 4.51 -2.56 -7.58
N LEU A 20 3.29 -2.36 -7.06
CA LEU A 20 3.06 -2.33 -5.61
C LEU A 20 3.41 -3.67 -4.95
N LYS A 21 3.13 -4.81 -5.59
CA LYS A 21 3.58 -6.13 -5.12
C LYS A 21 5.11 -6.22 -5.00
N GLN A 22 5.84 -5.68 -5.98
CA GLN A 22 7.31 -5.67 -5.93
C GLN A 22 7.84 -4.76 -4.82
N VAL A 23 7.22 -3.60 -4.63
CA VAL A 23 7.56 -2.65 -3.56
C VAL A 23 7.26 -3.26 -2.19
N GLU A 24 6.11 -3.91 -2.00
CA GLU A 24 5.74 -4.59 -0.75
C GLU A 24 6.73 -5.70 -0.41
N LYS A 25 7.07 -6.54 -1.40
CA LYS A 25 8.08 -7.59 -1.21
C LYS A 25 9.40 -7.01 -0.73
N ARG A 26 9.92 -5.98 -1.41
CA ARG A 26 11.16 -5.30 -1.01
C ARG A 26 11.04 -4.67 0.37
N PHE A 27 9.92 -4.04 0.66
CA PHE A 27 9.66 -3.41 1.96
C PHE A 27 9.68 -4.43 3.10
N GLY A 28 9.16 -5.65 2.86
CA GLY A 28 9.19 -6.75 3.81
C GLY A 28 10.57 -7.40 3.99
N GLU A 29 11.33 -7.55 2.91
CA GLU A 29 12.66 -8.18 2.93
C GLU A 29 13.74 -7.28 3.54
N LYS A 30 13.60 -5.96 3.45
CA LYS A 30 14.54 -5.01 4.04
C LYS A 30 14.39 -4.93 5.55
N LYS A 31 15.53 -4.93 6.26
CA LYS A 31 15.58 -4.72 7.70
C LYS A 31 15.18 -3.28 8.05
N ASN A 32 15.68 -2.31 7.28
CA ASN A 32 15.35 -0.91 7.45
C ASN A 32 14.18 -0.50 6.55
N LYS A 33 13.15 0.09 7.16
CA LYS A 33 11.93 0.50 6.49
C LYS A 33 12.09 1.91 5.91
N ARG A 34 12.09 1.99 4.58
CA ARG A 34 12.17 3.25 3.85
C ARG A 34 10.81 3.93 3.80
N VAL A 35 10.78 5.22 4.14
CA VAL A 35 9.54 6.00 4.17
C VAL A 35 8.94 6.15 2.79
N GLU A 36 9.75 6.24 1.73
CA GLU A 36 9.28 6.37 0.36
C GLU A 36 8.54 5.12 -0.11
N ASP A 37 9.05 3.93 0.27
CA ASP A 37 8.40 2.65 -0.04
C ASP A 37 7.05 2.56 0.67
N LEU A 38 6.99 2.94 1.96
CA LEU A 38 5.73 2.99 2.71
C LEU A 38 4.74 4.02 2.13
N LEU A 39 5.22 5.21 1.75
CA LEU A 39 4.40 6.24 1.12
C LEU A 39 3.79 5.72 -0.18
N LEU A 40 4.60 5.09 -1.04
CA LEU A 40 4.15 4.52 -2.30
C LEU A 40 3.13 3.40 -2.09
N LEU A 41 3.33 2.53 -1.09
CA LEU A 41 2.39 1.45 -0.77
C LEU A 41 1.05 2.00 -0.27
N VAL A 42 1.08 2.95 0.67
CA VAL A 42 -0.13 3.56 1.25
C VAL A 42 -0.93 4.30 0.17
N PHE A 43 -0.29 5.18 -0.60
CA PHE A 43 -0.96 5.94 -1.66
C PHE A 43 -1.39 5.03 -2.80
N GLY A 44 -0.50 4.16 -3.25
CA GLY A 44 -0.72 3.25 -4.37
C GLY A 44 -1.90 2.33 -4.13
N PHE A 45 -1.92 1.59 -3.01
CA PHE A 45 -3.04 0.70 -2.70
C PHE A 45 -4.34 1.46 -2.42
N THR A 46 -4.30 2.66 -1.85
CA THR A 46 -5.50 3.48 -1.61
C THR A 46 -6.14 3.94 -2.94
N HIS A 47 -5.33 4.37 -3.90
CA HIS A 47 -5.79 4.91 -5.18
C HIS A 47 -5.95 3.85 -6.28
N LEU A 48 -5.45 2.63 -6.11
CA LEU A 48 -5.57 1.57 -7.11
C LEU A 48 -7.03 1.26 -7.47
N ARG A 49 -7.98 1.35 -6.52
CA ARG A 49 -9.42 1.22 -6.82
C ARG A 49 -9.95 2.30 -7.77
N GLU A 50 -9.38 3.51 -7.76
CA GLU A 50 -9.77 4.61 -8.65
C GLU A 50 -9.22 4.37 -10.07
N TRP A 51 -8.12 3.65 -10.19
CA TRP A 51 -7.62 3.18 -11.48
C TRP A 51 -8.51 2.07 -12.05
N ILE A 52 -9.04 1.20 -11.18
CA ILE A 52 -9.97 0.14 -11.57
C ILE A 52 -11.32 0.71 -12.03
N ALA A 53 -11.90 1.64 -11.26
CA ALA A 53 -13.19 2.28 -11.56
C ALA A 53 -13.02 3.80 -11.77
N PRO A 54 -12.46 4.23 -12.91
CA PRO A 54 -12.13 5.65 -13.13
C PRO A 54 -13.39 6.52 -13.16
N GLY A 55 -13.37 7.59 -12.36
CA GLY A 55 -14.48 8.56 -12.28
C GLY A 55 -15.70 8.07 -11.50
N TYR A 56 -15.67 6.86 -10.93
CA TYR A 56 -16.73 6.38 -10.07
C TYR A 56 -16.81 7.19 -8.77
N SER A 57 -18.04 7.49 -8.35
CA SER A 57 -18.30 8.18 -7.10
C SER A 57 -19.04 7.25 -6.15
N PRO A 58 -18.56 7.04 -4.91
CA PRO A 58 -19.22 6.15 -3.95
C PRO A 58 -20.60 6.64 -3.50
N LYS A 59 -21.01 7.86 -3.90
CA LYS A 59 -22.36 8.39 -3.69
C LYS A 59 -23.40 7.81 -4.66
N LYS A 60 -22.95 7.16 -5.74
CA LYS A 60 -23.80 6.52 -6.75
C LYS A 60 -23.94 5.03 -6.41
N LYS A 61 -25.03 4.43 -6.88
CA LYS A 61 -25.18 2.97 -6.85
C LYS A 61 -24.22 2.35 -7.88
N PRO A 62 -23.53 1.24 -7.56
CA PRO A 62 -22.67 0.56 -8.52
C PRO A 62 -23.51 -0.21 -9.57
N HIS A 63 -23.10 -0.13 -10.82
CA HIS A 63 -23.70 -0.78 -11.98
C HIS A 63 -22.74 -1.72 -12.71
N THR A 64 -21.42 -1.54 -12.56
CA THR A 64 -20.41 -2.42 -13.17
C THR A 64 -19.63 -3.21 -12.10
N PRO A 65 -18.96 -4.32 -12.47
CA PRO A 65 -18.10 -5.05 -11.55
C PRO A 65 -16.99 -4.20 -10.93
N GLU A 66 -16.40 -3.27 -11.70
CA GLU A 66 -15.39 -2.32 -11.22
C GLU A 66 -15.96 -1.44 -10.10
N GLU A 67 -17.16 -0.91 -10.29
CA GLU A 67 -17.84 -0.06 -9.31
C GLU A 67 -18.26 -0.85 -8.06
N GLN A 68 -18.67 -2.12 -8.23
CA GLN A 68 -18.96 -3.02 -7.12
C GLN A 68 -17.71 -3.28 -6.27
N PHE A 69 -16.61 -3.67 -6.93
CA PHE A 69 -15.31 -3.87 -6.28
C PHE A 69 -14.84 -2.61 -5.53
N TYR A 70 -15.03 -1.43 -6.14
CA TYR A 70 -14.69 -0.15 -5.51
C TYR A 70 -15.39 0.05 -4.16
N CYS A 71 -16.68 -0.32 -4.07
CA CYS A 71 -17.45 -0.27 -2.84
C CYS A 71 -17.02 -1.35 -1.85
N GLU A 72 -16.81 -2.58 -2.31
CA GLU A 72 -16.42 -3.72 -1.46
C GLU A 72 -15.10 -3.48 -0.73
N ILE A 73 -14.07 -3.04 -1.44
CA ILE A 73 -12.77 -2.77 -0.82
C ILE A 73 -12.85 -1.59 0.15
N PHE A 74 -13.74 -0.62 -0.08
CA PHE A 74 -13.91 0.50 0.83
C PHE A 74 -14.42 0.06 2.20
N GLU A 75 -15.18 -1.03 2.27
CA GLU A 75 -15.66 -1.61 3.52
C GLU A 75 -14.62 -2.49 4.23
N PHE A 76 -13.53 -2.85 3.54
CA PHE A 76 -12.48 -3.70 4.10
C PHE A 76 -11.70 -2.96 5.21
N PRO A 77 -11.63 -3.49 6.45
CA PRO A 77 -11.06 -2.77 7.60
C PRO A 77 -9.59 -2.36 7.39
N GLU A 78 -8.76 -3.26 6.87
CA GLU A 78 -7.35 -2.98 6.61
C GLU A 78 -7.17 -1.91 5.53
N PHE A 79 -8.07 -1.86 4.54
CA PHE A 79 -8.07 -0.77 3.55
C PHE A 79 -8.44 0.58 4.18
N LYS A 80 -9.40 0.61 5.11
CA LYS A 80 -9.75 1.83 5.85
C LYS A 80 -8.56 2.40 6.62
N ILE A 81 -7.69 1.55 7.17
CA ILE A 81 -6.44 1.98 7.83
C ILE A 81 -5.52 2.68 6.82
N LEU A 82 -5.25 2.06 5.66
CA LEU A 82 -4.41 2.67 4.63
C LEU A 82 -5.00 3.99 4.10
N GLN A 83 -6.31 4.04 3.89
CA GLN A 83 -6.99 5.24 3.45
C GLN A 83 -6.89 6.37 4.47
N GLN A 84 -7.04 6.09 5.76
CA GLN A 84 -6.89 7.08 6.82
C GLN A 84 -5.47 7.64 6.84
N LEU A 85 -4.44 6.78 6.74
CA LEU A 85 -3.05 7.22 6.61
C LEU A 85 -2.83 8.09 5.38
N CYS A 86 -3.32 7.66 4.22
CA CYS A 86 -3.21 8.40 2.97
C CYS A 86 -3.81 9.80 3.10
N ASN A 87 -5.03 9.89 3.64
CA ASN A 87 -5.73 11.16 3.87
C ASN A 87 -5.00 12.04 4.88
N GLN A 88 -4.50 11.46 5.98
CA GLN A 88 -3.78 12.20 7.01
C GLN A 88 -2.47 12.78 6.47
N SER A 89 -1.67 11.97 5.78
CA SER A 89 -0.43 12.43 5.14
C SER A 89 -0.70 13.51 4.09
N LYS A 90 -1.78 13.37 3.30
CA LYS A 90 -2.20 14.38 2.32
C LYS A 90 -2.64 15.71 2.94
N HIS A 91 -3.36 15.66 4.06
CA HIS A 91 -3.91 16.86 4.72
C HIS A 91 -3.04 17.39 5.87
N MET A 92 -1.90 16.75 6.14
CA MET A 92 -1.04 17.04 7.30
C MET A 92 -1.81 17.08 8.63
N ALA A 93 -2.87 16.26 8.73
CA ALA A 93 -3.79 16.27 9.86
C ALA A 93 -3.22 15.47 11.05
N THR A 94 -3.43 15.97 12.27
CA THR A 94 -3.17 15.23 13.50
C THR A 94 -4.22 14.13 13.69
N SER A 95 -3.79 12.89 13.95
CA SER A 95 -4.71 11.75 14.14
C SER A 95 -4.91 11.39 15.61
N SER A 96 -6.05 10.80 15.93
CA SER A 96 -6.33 10.16 17.22
C SER A 96 -5.80 8.73 17.34
N SER A 97 -5.37 8.09 16.24
CA SER A 97 -4.83 6.73 16.25
C SER A 97 -3.50 6.66 16.99
N VAL A 98 -3.28 5.57 17.73
CA VAL A 98 -2.02 5.31 18.41
C VAL A 98 -1.03 4.81 17.37
N ARG A 99 0.01 5.60 17.12
CA ARG A 99 1.08 5.25 16.17
C ARG A 99 2.35 4.91 16.93
N GLY A 100 3.07 3.91 16.43
CA GLY A 100 4.37 3.52 16.95
C GLY A 100 5.35 3.20 15.83
N ALA A 101 6.63 3.44 16.09
CA ALA A 101 7.73 2.95 15.28
C ALA A 101 8.73 2.26 16.21
N ILE A 102 9.26 1.12 15.77
CA ILE A 102 10.40 0.46 16.42
C ILE A 102 11.65 0.86 15.65
N HIS A 103 12.70 1.27 16.34
CA HIS A 103 13.96 1.69 15.73
C HIS A 103 15.13 0.77 16.11
N GLY A 104 16.14 0.69 15.23
CA GLY A 104 17.38 -0.03 15.46
C GLY A 104 18.33 0.72 16.39
N SER A 105 18.93 0.03 17.34
CA SER A 105 19.63 0.64 18.47
C SER A 105 21.14 0.80 18.29
N THR A 106 21.73 0.27 17.21
CA THR A 106 23.20 0.35 16.99
C THR A 106 23.57 0.69 15.55
N LEU A 107 24.67 1.45 15.38
CA LEU A 107 25.22 1.88 14.08
C LEU A 107 25.52 0.71 13.15
N ASP A 108 25.95 -0.43 13.69
CA ASP A 108 26.28 -1.64 12.92
C ASP A 108 25.03 -2.32 12.32
N GLU A 109 23.83 -1.94 12.76
CA GLU A 109 22.56 -2.45 12.23
C GLU A 109 22.00 -1.58 11.10
N TRP A 110 22.68 -0.49 10.73
CA TRP A 110 22.22 0.44 9.72
C TRP A 110 22.65 -0.04 8.33
N GLU A 111 21.68 -0.40 7.47
CA GLU A 111 21.96 -0.81 6.08
C GLU A 111 22.48 0.37 5.23
N ASP A 112 22.00 1.58 5.49
CA ASP A 112 22.45 2.81 4.83
C ASP A 112 22.10 4.05 5.69
N LEU A 113 22.88 5.13 5.54
CA LEU A 113 22.68 6.38 6.30
C LEU A 113 21.43 7.15 5.87
N ASP A 114 20.96 6.97 4.63
CA ASP A 114 19.77 7.66 4.10
C ASP A 114 18.47 7.13 4.73
N SER A 115 18.48 5.90 5.25
CA SER A 115 17.38 5.27 6.00
C SER A 115 17.24 5.76 7.45
N VAL A 116 18.19 6.59 7.92
CA VAL A 116 18.23 7.10 9.29
C VAL A 116 17.51 8.44 9.37
N GLN A 117 16.25 8.43 9.80
CA GLN A 117 15.50 9.67 10.03
C GLN A 117 16.03 10.51 11.21
N SER A 118 16.65 9.85 12.19
CA SER A 118 17.26 10.49 13.36
C SER A 118 18.44 9.67 13.85
N MET A 119 19.59 10.32 14.03
CA MET A 119 20.77 9.67 14.62
C MET A 119 20.55 9.28 16.09
N ASP A 120 19.61 9.92 16.78
CA ASP A 120 19.29 9.62 18.19
C ASP A 120 18.43 8.35 18.34
N CYS A 121 17.71 7.95 17.29
CA CYS A 121 16.81 6.80 17.33
C CYS A 121 17.25 5.66 16.42
N GLY A 122 18.08 5.91 15.41
CA GLY A 122 18.43 4.93 14.38
C GLY A 122 17.31 4.68 13.36
N PRO A 123 17.53 3.78 12.38
CA PRO A 123 16.58 3.51 11.31
C PRO A 123 15.33 2.84 11.84
N VAL A 124 14.19 3.07 11.19
CA VAL A 124 12.93 2.42 11.55
C VAL A 124 12.95 0.96 11.07
N LEU A 125 12.62 0.03 11.96
CA LEU A 125 12.52 -1.40 11.69
C LEU A 125 11.08 -1.86 11.46
N ALA A 126 10.11 -1.19 12.06
CA ALA A 126 8.69 -1.52 11.92
C ALA A 126 7.79 -0.34 12.27
N TYR A 127 6.62 -0.28 11.63
CA TYR A 127 5.57 0.70 11.93
C TYR A 127 4.30 0.01 12.43
N PHE A 128 3.64 0.62 13.40
CA PHE A 128 2.41 0.13 14.01
C PHE A 128 1.32 1.19 14.04
N ILE A 129 0.08 0.75 13.83
CA ILE A 129 -1.12 1.59 13.95
C ILE A 129 -2.14 0.80 14.75
N ASP A 130 -2.56 1.37 15.88
CA ASP A 130 -3.52 0.76 16.80
C ASP A 130 -3.12 -0.69 17.16
N GLY A 131 -1.81 -0.92 17.33
CA GLY A 131 -1.22 -2.22 17.67
C GLY A 131 -1.04 -3.19 16.50
N LYS A 132 -1.49 -2.86 15.28
CA LYS A 132 -1.28 -3.69 14.08
C LYS A 132 0.01 -3.30 13.37
N ASN A 133 0.81 -4.28 12.95
CA ASN A 133 1.97 -4.05 12.08
C ASN A 133 1.47 -3.60 10.69
N ILE A 134 2.08 -2.54 10.14
CA ILE A 134 1.71 -2.01 8.83
C ILE A 134 1.93 -3.01 7.69
N GLU A 135 2.91 -3.89 7.80
CA GLU A 135 3.21 -4.92 6.80
C GLU A 135 2.06 -5.92 6.69
N ASP A 136 1.45 -6.29 7.81
CA ASP A 136 0.28 -7.17 7.84
C ASP A 136 -0.94 -6.49 7.20
N VAL A 137 -1.14 -5.20 7.49
CA VAL A 137 -2.22 -4.39 6.91
C VAL A 137 -2.06 -4.29 5.39
N ILE A 138 -0.85 -3.97 4.91
CA ILE A 138 -0.55 -3.87 3.47
C ILE A 138 -0.76 -5.23 2.78
N SER A 139 -0.23 -6.31 3.36
CA SER A 139 -0.37 -7.66 2.80
C SER A 139 -1.82 -8.12 2.73
N ALA A 140 -2.63 -7.80 3.73
CA ALA A 140 -4.05 -8.08 3.72
C ALA A 140 -4.78 -7.34 2.58
N VAL A 141 -4.47 -6.05 2.38
CA VAL A 141 -5.04 -5.26 1.28
C VAL A 141 -4.57 -5.77 -0.09
N ARG A 142 -3.29 -6.10 -0.25
CA ARG A 142 -2.79 -6.73 -1.48
C ARG A 142 -3.54 -8.02 -1.79
N HIS A 143 -3.68 -8.92 -0.81
CA HIS A 143 -4.40 -10.18 -0.97
C HIS A 143 -5.86 -9.95 -1.36
N PHE A 144 -6.51 -8.92 -0.81
CA PHE A 144 -7.87 -8.56 -1.20
C PHE A 144 -7.94 -8.17 -2.68
N TYR A 145 -7.07 -7.27 -3.15
CA TYR A 145 -6.98 -6.91 -4.57
C TYR A 145 -6.67 -8.12 -5.47
N GLU A 146 -5.74 -8.97 -5.02
CA GLU A 146 -5.32 -10.16 -5.76
C GLU A 146 -6.51 -11.09 -6.00
N ARG A 147 -7.16 -11.53 -4.93
CA ARG A 147 -8.23 -12.54 -5.00
C ARG A 147 -9.51 -12.04 -5.63
N ASN A 148 -9.91 -10.81 -5.30
CA ASN A 148 -11.24 -10.29 -5.67
C ASN A 148 -11.23 -9.48 -6.96
N TRP A 149 -10.06 -9.20 -7.55
CA TRP A 149 -9.98 -8.47 -8.81
C TRP A 149 -8.99 -9.10 -9.80
N PHE A 150 -7.72 -9.24 -9.42
CA PHE A 150 -6.67 -9.58 -10.40
C PHE A 150 -6.51 -11.09 -10.70
N GLU A 151 -7.01 -11.98 -9.85
CA GLU A 151 -7.06 -13.43 -10.08
C GLU A 151 -8.32 -13.85 -10.84
N LEU A 152 -9.47 -13.22 -10.60
CA LEU A 152 -10.74 -13.52 -11.29
C LEU A 152 -10.66 -13.25 -12.80
N VAL A 153 -9.94 -12.20 -13.20
CA VAL A 153 -9.82 -11.79 -14.63
C VAL A 153 -8.96 -12.76 -15.47
N LYS A 154 -8.27 -13.74 -14.87
CA LYS A 154 -7.57 -14.79 -15.64
C LYS A 154 -8.50 -15.85 -16.23
N GLY A 155 -9.76 -15.92 -15.80
CA GLY A 155 -10.72 -16.94 -16.25
C GLY A 155 -11.33 -16.70 -17.63
N ASP A 156 -11.43 -15.43 -18.08
CA ASP A 156 -12.24 -15.06 -19.24
C ASP A 156 -11.45 -14.87 -20.55
N SER A 157 -10.13 -15.13 -20.55
CA SER A 157 -9.28 -15.02 -21.76
C SER A 157 -9.06 -16.36 -22.48
N SER A 158 -9.87 -17.38 -22.18
CA SER A 158 -9.80 -18.72 -22.81
C SER A 158 -11.16 -19.14 -23.36
N SER A 159 -11.78 -18.29 -24.19
CA SER A 159 -12.98 -18.63 -24.97
C SER A 159 -12.93 -17.96 -26.33
#